data_AF-A0A0A1V6S7-F1
#
_entry.id   AF-A0A0A1V6S7-F1
#
_cell.length_a   1.000
_cell.length_b   1.000
_cell.length_c   1.000
_cell.angle_alpha   90.00
_cell.angle_beta   90.00
_cell.angle_gamma   90.00
#
_symmetry.space_group_name_H-M   'P 1'
#
loop_
_entity.id
_entity.type
_entity.pdbx_description
1 polymer ?
#
loop_
_entity_poly.entity_id
_entity_poly.type
_entity_poly.pdbx_seq_one_letter_code
_entity_poly.pdbx_strand_id
1 'polypeptide(L)'
;MATFHPFPRLPYEIRATIWALAVEPRIVDVRAISGSRLPRGFLYSADPEEEVKDPYVPVLPPAMLHTCQEARQQNIYQKVFYSDSTTHQRQGRYTWIHYDTDMIDIGLGYLETIYHISFAIRRLRLHRENSEFWFWTESKDLEKFPNVAEYQVVVEDGLESWCDAWDEFSWSCEKKALKFIDKKTGQIMDPDQINDMMEGAKH
;
A
#
# COMPACT_ATOMS: atom_id res chain seq x y z
N MET A 1 29.16 -14.66 22.60
CA MET A 1 28.45 -13.99 21.48
C MET A 1 29.06 -14.49 20.19
N ALA A 2 28.35 -15.36 19.46
CA ALA A 2 28.86 -15.93 18.22
C ALA A 2 28.71 -14.88 17.11
N THR A 3 29.80 -14.21 16.76
CA THR A 3 29.86 -13.44 15.52
C THR A 3 29.85 -14.45 14.37
N PHE A 4 28.92 -14.28 13.43
CA PHE A 4 28.83 -15.12 12.23
C PHE A 4 30.01 -14.79 11.30
N HIS A 5 31.19 -15.32 11.65
CA HIS A 5 32.46 -15.10 10.94
C HIS A 5 32.51 -15.50 9.45
N PRO A 6 31.65 -16.40 8.92
CA PRO A 6 31.72 -16.76 7.50
C PRO A 6 31.29 -15.63 6.56
N PHE A 7 30.31 -14.82 6.95
CA PHE A 7 29.66 -13.88 6.02
C PHE A 7 30.61 -12.83 5.45
N PRO A 8 31.42 -12.10 6.26
CA PRO A 8 32.35 -11.09 5.72
C PRO A 8 33.49 -11.67 4.87
N ARG A 9 33.71 -13.00 4.91
CA ARG A 9 34.75 -13.68 4.12
C ARG A 9 34.26 -14.08 2.73
N LEU A 10 32.96 -13.98 2.47
CA LEU A 10 32.40 -14.23 1.15
C LEU A 10 32.79 -13.13 0.15
N PRO A 11 33.01 -13.47 -1.14
CA PRO A 11 33.14 -12.47 -2.19
C PRO A 11 31.98 -11.47 -2.16
N TYR A 12 32.26 -10.24 -2.58
CA TYR A 12 31.28 -9.16 -2.51
C TYR A 12 29.99 -9.51 -3.27
N GLU A 13 30.11 -10.15 -4.42
CA GLU A 13 29.01 -10.54 -5.30
C GLU A 13 28.04 -11.48 -4.57
N ILE A 14 28.57 -12.42 -3.78
CA ILE A 14 27.77 -13.35 -2.99
C ILE A 14 27.08 -12.62 -1.86
N ARG A 15 27.77 -11.71 -1.15
CA ARG A 15 27.16 -10.93 -0.08
C ARG A 15 26.06 -10.01 -0.58
N ALA A 16 26.29 -9.31 -1.69
CA ALA A 16 25.29 -8.47 -2.35
C ALA A 16 24.06 -9.28 -2.77
N THR A 17 24.27 -10.48 -3.33
CA THR A 17 23.19 -11.40 -3.67
C THR A 17 22.39 -11.84 -2.43
N ILE A 18 23.07 -12.18 -1.33
CA ILE A 18 22.40 -12.53 -0.07
C ILE A 18 21.54 -11.37 0.43
N TRP A 19 22.04 -10.12 0.37
CA TRP A 19 21.24 -8.96 0.75
C TRP A 19 20.03 -8.75 -0.15
N ALA A 20 20.18 -8.91 -1.47
CA ALA A 20 19.05 -8.82 -2.40
C ALA A 20 17.98 -9.88 -2.11
N LEU A 21 18.40 -11.10 -1.75
CA LEU A 21 17.49 -12.21 -1.42
C LEU A 21 16.87 -12.11 -0.02
N ALA A 22 17.47 -11.32 0.87
CA ALA A 22 16.98 -11.13 2.23
C ALA A 22 15.85 -10.07 2.32
N VAL A 23 15.39 -9.54 1.19
CA VAL A 23 14.24 -8.64 1.13
C VAL A 23 12.97 -9.43 1.40
N GLU A 24 12.23 -9.05 2.45
CA GLU A 24 10.98 -9.69 2.83
C GLU A 24 9.78 -8.82 2.44
N PRO A 25 8.74 -9.39 1.82
CA PRO A 25 7.50 -8.66 1.54
C PRO A 25 6.84 -8.14 2.82
N ARG A 26 6.44 -6.87 2.81
CA ARG A 26 5.70 -6.23 3.89
C ARG A 26 4.71 -5.21 3.36
N ILE A 27 3.76 -4.83 4.23
CA ILE A 27 2.86 -3.71 3.98
C ILE A 27 3.49 -2.46 4.57
N VAL A 28 3.71 -1.44 3.73
CA VAL A 28 4.22 -0.14 4.13
C VAL A 28 3.06 0.83 4.16
N ASP A 29 2.59 1.11 5.37
CA ASP A 29 1.56 2.11 5.63
C ASP A 29 2.09 3.52 5.37
N VAL A 30 1.50 4.18 4.39
CA VAL A 30 1.80 5.57 4.00
C VAL A 30 0.69 6.54 4.45
N ARG A 31 -0.26 6.13 5.31
CA ARG A 31 -1.33 6.98 5.86
C ARG A 31 -0.81 8.15 6.71
N ALA A 32 0.29 7.95 7.44
CA ALA A 32 0.89 8.96 8.34
C ALA A 32 1.49 10.19 7.60
N ILE A 33 1.29 10.28 6.28
CA ILE A 33 2.01 11.14 5.35
C ILE A 33 1.11 12.23 4.78
N SER A 34 -0.21 12.02 4.80
CA SER A 34 -1.14 13.01 4.30
C SER A 34 -1.89 13.62 5.48
N GLY A 35 -1.51 14.84 5.87
CA GLY A 35 -2.38 15.72 6.67
C GLY A 35 -3.66 16.15 5.94
N SER A 36 -4.05 15.44 4.87
CA SER A 36 -5.27 15.66 4.14
C SER A 36 -6.44 15.10 4.93
N ARG A 37 -7.49 15.93 4.97
CA ARG A 37 -8.75 15.66 5.64
C ARG A 37 -9.27 14.31 5.16
N LEU A 38 -9.56 13.39 6.09
CA LEU A 38 -10.46 12.28 5.84
C LEU A 38 -11.63 12.78 4.97
N PRO A 39 -12.12 11.99 4.00
CA PRO A 39 -13.22 12.43 3.16
C PRO A 39 -14.36 12.97 4.04
N ARG A 40 -14.85 14.17 3.68
CA ARG A 40 -15.94 14.89 4.38
C ARG A 40 -17.23 14.07 4.24
N GLY A 41 -17.32 13.00 5.00
CA GLY A 41 -18.34 11.95 4.96
C GLY A 41 -18.09 10.87 6.01
N PHE A 42 -16.82 10.56 6.31
CA PHE A 42 -16.45 9.55 7.32
C PHE A 42 -16.55 10.02 8.79
N LEU A 43 -16.88 11.29 9.02
CA LEU A 43 -17.12 11.81 10.39
C LEU A 43 -18.46 11.37 10.99
N TYR A 44 -19.30 10.63 10.27
CA TYR A 44 -20.61 10.17 10.75
C TYR A 44 -20.70 8.66 11.05
N SER A 45 -19.64 7.88 10.79
CA SER A 45 -19.66 6.42 10.98
C SER A 45 -18.49 5.87 11.79
N ALA A 46 -17.59 6.71 12.31
CA ALA A 46 -16.60 6.22 13.26
C ALA A 46 -17.33 5.88 14.57
N ASP A 47 -17.46 4.59 14.86
CA ASP A 47 -17.78 4.12 16.20
C ASP A 47 -16.83 4.82 17.18
N PRO A 48 -17.33 5.46 18.25
CA PRO A 48 -16.50 6.21 19.20
C PRO A 48 -15.51 5.34 19.97
N GLU A 49 -15.50 4.02 19.75
CA GLU A 49 -14.56 3.04 20.33
C GLU A 49 -13.39 2.66 19.40
N GLU A 50 -13.35 3.09 18.13
CA GLU A 50 -12.09 3.10 17.39
C GLU A 50 -11.25 4.25 17.93
N GLU A 51 -10.63 3.97 19.08
CA GLU A 51 -9.48 4.66 19.63
C GLU A 51 -8.59 5.00 18.43
N VAL A 52 -8.57 6.30 18.07
CA VAL A 52 -7.73 6.84 17.01
C VAL A 52 -6.32 6.53 17.43
N LYS A 53 -5.83 5.35 17.02
CA LYS A 53 -4.46 4.91 17.22
C LYS A 53 -3.63 6.08 16.75
N ASP A 54 -2.80 6.59 17.67
CA ASP A 54 -1.91 7.70 17.44
C ASP A 54 -1.44 7.68 15.97
N PRO A 55 -1.83 8.67 15.14
CA PRO A 55 -1.69 8.62 13.68
C PRO A 55 -0.23 8.62 13.19
N TYR A 56 0.71 8.37 14.10
CA TYR A 56 2.15 8.56 13.96
C TYR A 56 2.96 7.37 14.47
N VAL A 57 2.53 6.13 14.22
CA VAL A 57 3.47 5.00 14.31
C VAL A 57 4.22 4.90 12.98
N PRO A 58 5.47 5.41 12.86
CA PRO A 58 6.24 5.23 11.64
C PRO A 58 6.41 3.74 11.37
N VAL A 59 6.22 3.33 10.12
CA VAL A 59 6.58 1.98 9.69
C VAL A 59 8.04 1.76 10.06
N LEU A 60 8.30 0.75 10.89
CA LEU A 60 9.65 0.45 11.33
C LEU A 60 10.54 0.21 10.09
N PRO A 61 11.76 0.73 10.06
CA PRO A 61 12.68 0.40 8.98
C PRO A 61 12.86 -1.12 8.89
N PRO A 62 13.03 -1.67 7.69
CA PRO A 62 13.16 -3.11 7.52
C PRO A 62 14.34 -3.64 8.34
N ALA A 63 14.20 -4.83 8.92
CA ALA A 63 15.20 -5.43 9.81
C ALA A 63 16.60 -5.45 9.17
N MET A 64 16.66 -5.66 7.85
CA MET A 64 17.89 -5.59 7.06
C MET A 64 18.67 -4.28 7.26
N LEU A 65 18.00 -3.13 7.30
CA LEU A 65 18.68 -1.83 7.47
C LEU A 65 19.26 -1.63 8.88
N HIS A 66 18.82 -2.44 9.85
CA HIS A 66 19.35 -2.45 11.21
C HIS A 66 20.56 -3.40 11.40
N THR A 67 20.86 -4.26 10.42
CA THR A 67 21.90 -5.30 10.57
C THR A 67 23.32 -4.75 10.61
N CYS A 68 23.76 -4.04 9.57
CA CYS A 68 25.10 -3.48 9.47
C CYS A 68 25.19 -2.33 8.44
N GLN A 69 26.38 -1.71 8.33
CA GLN A 69 26.62 -0.65 7.35
C GLN A 69 26.56 -1.14 5.90
N GLU A 70 27.06 -2.35 5.64
CA GLU A 70 27.08 -2.93 4.30
C GLU A 70 25.67 -3.11 3.75
N ALA A 71 24.74 -3.66 4.54
CA ALA A 71 23.35 -3.84 4.15
C ALA A 71 22.68 -2.49 3.76
N ARG A 72 22.97 -1.42 4.53
CA ARG A 72 22.47 -0.06 4.22
C ARG A 72 23.05 0.52 2.93
N GLN A 73 24.26 0.10 2.53
CA GLN A 73 24.94 0.60 1.34
C GLN A 73 24.56 -0.14 0.06
N GLN A 74 23.78 -1.22 0.13
CA GLN A 74 23.32 -1.96 -1.05
C GLN A 74 22.30 -1.16 -1.90
N ASN A 75 21.76 -0.05 -1.38
CA ASN A 75 20.74 0.78 -2.05
C ASN A 75 19.49 -0.01 -2.50
N ILE A 76 19.19 -1.11 -1.82
CA ILE A 76 18.02 -1.97 -2.08
C ILE A 76 16.73 -1.21 -1.76
N TYR A 77 16.68 -0.53 -0.61
CA TYR A 77 15.54 0.30 -0.23
C TYR A 77 15.76 1.76 -0.61
N GLN A 78 14.69 2.43 -1.03
CA GLN A 78 14.69 3.86 -1.31
C GLN A 78 14.00 4.63 -0.20
N LYS A 79 14.53 5.80 0.16
CA LYS A 79 13.85 6.74 1.06
C LYS A 79 12.76 7.46 0.30
N VAL A 80 11.53 7.38 0.79
CA VAL A 80 10.40 8.17 0.27
C VAL A 80 10.04 9.22 1.31
N PHE A 81 10.19 10.48 0.92
CA PHE A 81 9.92 11.63 1.77
C PHE A 81 8.46 12.02 1.73
N TYR A 82 7.95 12.45 2.87
CA TYR A 82 6.56 12.80 3.04
C TYR A 82 6.27 14.19 2.46
N SER A 83 5.21 14.29 1.64
CA SER A 83 4.70 15.54 1.11
C SER A 83 3.93 16.29 2.20
N ASP A 84 4.65 17.02 3.07
CA ASP A 84 4.01 17.93 4.01
C ASP A 84 3.71 19.27 3.31
N SER A 85 2.45 19.51 2.96
CA SER A 85 2.00 20.78 2.41
C SER A 85 1.94 21.91 3.46
N THR A 86 2.12 21.59 4.75
CA THR A 86 1.79 22.48 5.87
C THR A 86 2.98 22.98 6.70
N THR A 87 4.20 22.45 6.56
CA THR A 87 5.35 22.98 7.33
C THR A 87 6.55 23.35 6.46
N HIS A 88 6.96 24.62 6.57
CA HIS A 88 8.23 25.15 6.05
C HIS A 88 9.47 24.58 6.78
N GLN A 89 9.34 23.48 7.54
CA GLN A 89 10.44 22.87 8.28
C GLN A 89 11.03 21.69 7.49
N ARG A 90 12.21 21.97 6.91
CA ARG A 90 13.00 21.12 6.02
C ARG A 90 13.63 19.89 6.70
N GLN A 91 12.82 19.02 7.29
CA GLN A 91 13.18 17.62 7.54
C GLN A 91 11.92 16.77 7.45
N GLY A 92 11.44 16.59 6.22
CA GLY A 92 10.34 15.68 5.92
C GLY A 92 10.65 14.30 6.51
N ARG A 93 9.71 13.77 7.27
CA ARG A 93 9.75 12.37 7.69
C ARG A 93 9.79 11.49 6.42
N TYR A 94 10.40 10.32 6.52
CA TYR A 94 10.53 9.40 5.40
C TYR A 94 10.34 7.96 5.86
N THR A 95 9.94 7.11 4.94
CA THR A 95 9.98 5.66 5.10
C THR A 95 10.91 5.04 4.07
N TRP A 96 11.23 3.76 4.27
CA TRP A 96 12.03 2.97 3.33
C TRP A 96 11.10 2.05 2.54
N ILE A 97 11.20 2.10 1.21
CA ILE A 97 10.36 1.29 0.31
C ILE A 97 11.25 0.47 -0.61
N HIS A 98 10.95 -0.81 -0.73
CA HIS A 98 11.42 -1.66 -1.81
C HIS A 98 10.27 -1.90 -2.79
N TYR A 99 10.20 -1.09 -3.85
CA TYR A 99 9.02 -1.00 -4.72
C TYR A 99 8.60 -2.32 -5.37
N ASP A 100 9.52 -3.24 -5.63
CA ASP A 100 9.20 -4.51 -6.29
C ASP A 100 8.59 -5.54 -5.34
N THR A 101 8.72 -5.36 -4.01
CA THR A 101 8.30 -6.37 -3.03
C THR A 101 7.31 -5.81 -2.01
N ASP A 102 7.49 -4.56 -1.59
CA ASP A 102 6.61 -3.90 -0.62
C ASP A 102 5.24 -3.62 -1.24
N MET A 103 4.18 -3.87 -0.45
CA MET A 103 2.83 -3.40 -0.73
C MET A 103 2.67 -2.02 -0.09
N ILE A 104 2.42 -0.99 -0.89
CA ILE A 104 2.21 0.38 -0.38
C ILE A 104 0.74 0.52 -0.01
N ASP A 105 0.44 0.87 1.25
CA ASP A 105 -0.93 1.00 1.74
C ASP A 105 -1.26 2.45 2.07
N ILE A 106 -2.15 3.05 1.28
CA ILE A 106 -2.61 4.44 1.48
C ILE A 106 -3.80 4.54 2.44
N GLY A 107 -4.38 3.41 2.86
CA GLY A 107 -5.60 3.40 3.65
C GLY A 107 -6.72 4.20 2.99
N LEU A 108 -7.40 5.01 3.81
CA LEU A 108 -8.45 5.94 3.38
C LEU A 108 -7.90 7.23 2.74
N GLY A 109 -6.57 7.41 2.69
CA GLY A 109 -5.95 8.58 2.07
C GLY A 109 -6.09 8.55 0.55
N TYR A 110 -6.16 9.72 -0.09
CA TYR A 110 -6.40 9.81 -1.53
C TYR A 110 -5.20 9.38 -2.38
N LEU A 111 -5.46 8.88 -3.59
CA LEU A 111 -4.41 8.53 -4.57
C LEU A 111 -3.49 9.72 -4.89
N GLU A 112 -4.01 10.95 -4.90
CA GLU A 112 -3.23 12.18 -5.14
C GLU A 112 -2.04 12.37 -4.19
N THR A 113 -2.14 11.84 -2.98
CA THR A 113 -1.14 12.01 -1.93
C THR A 113 0.20 11.34 -2.28
N ILE A 114 0.16 10.36 -3.19
CA ILE A 114 1.31 9.56 -3.61
C ILE A 114 1.64 9.69 -5.12
N TYR A 115 1.08 10.68 -5.82
CA TYR A 115 1.40 10.89 -7.24
C TYR A 115 2.89 11.03 -7.54
N HIS A 116 3.64 11.66 -6.64
CA HIS A 116 5.08 11.88 -6.79
C HIS A 116 5.93 10.59 -6.85
N ILE A 117 5.36 9.46 -6.42
CA ILE A 117 5.99 8.12 -6.51
C ILE A 117 5.20 7.14 -7.38
N SER A 118 4.08 7.55 -7.97
CA SER A 118 3.13 6.68 -8.70
C SER A 118 3.79 5.73 -9.71
N PHE A 119 4.72 6.22 -10.53
CA PHE A 119 5.44 5.42 -11.52
C PHE A 119 6.36 4.35 -10.93
N ALA A 120 6.75 4.45 -9.66
CA ALA A 120 7.60 3.45 -9.02
C ALA A 120 6.79 2.32 -8.35
N ILE A 121 5.50 2.55 -8.06
CA ILE A 121 4.68 1.60 -7.31
C ILE A 121 4.36 0.36 -8.16
N ARG A 122 4.64 -0.83 -7.62
CA ARG A 122 4.25 -2.12 -8.21
C ARG A 122 3.07 -2.77 -7.53
N ARG A 123 2.86 -2.51 -6.24
CA ARG A 123 1.82 -3.16 -5.43
C ARG A 123 1.15 -2.11 -4.56
N LEU A 124 -0.15 -1.91 -4.75
CA LEU A 124 -0.91 -0.85 -4.08
C LEU A 124 -2.10 -1.43 -3.31
N ARG A 125 -2.23 -1.00 -2.06
CA ARG A 125 -3.38 -1.27 -1.20
C ARG A 125 -4.10 0.03 -0.87
N LEU A 126 -5.42 0.01 -0.99
CA LEU A 126 -6.30 1.16 -0.74
C LEU A 126 -7.57 0.70 0.00
N HIS A 127 -8.13 1.58 0.83
CA HIS A 127 -9.38 1.33 1.55
C HIS A 127 -10.48 2.21 0.99
N ARG A 128 -11.55 1.65 0.45
CA ARG A 128 -12.58 2.44 -0.23
C ARG A 128 -13.98 1.89 -0.02
N GLU A 129 -14.91 2.83 -0.04
CA GLU A 129 -16.31 2.60 -0.37
C GLU A 129 -16.49 2.92 -1.86
N ASN A 130 -17.33 2.20 -2.58
CA ASN A 130 -17.75 2.52 -3.95
C ASN A 130 -18.78 3.67 -3.97
N SER A 131 -18.42 4.77 -3.30
CA SER A 131 -19.22 6.00 -3.24
C SER A 131 -19.27 6.72 -4.59
N GLU A 132 -20.23 7.62 -4.78
CA GLU A 132 -20.29 8.49 -5.98
C GLU A 132 -18.98 9.26 -6.20
N PHE A 133 -18.32 9.71 -5.12
CA PHE A 133 -17.05 10.41 -5.23
C PHE A 133 -15.95 9.50 -5.77
N TRP A 134 -15.83 8.27 -5.23
CA TRP A 134 -14.90 7.28 -5.75
C TRP A 134 -15.18 6.99 -7.23
N PHE A 135 -16.42 6.61 -7.52
CA PHE A 135 -16.85 6.17 -8.85
C PHE A 135 -16.59 7.23 -9.92
N TRP A 136 -16.96 8.49 -9.66
CA TRP A 136 -16.88 9.56 -10.68
C TRP A 136 -15.57 10.36 -10.66
N THR A 137 -14.81 10.34 -9.57
CA THR A 137 -13.65 11.23 -9.38
C THR A 137 -12.37 10.48 -9.13
N GLU A 138 -12.24 9.82 -7.98
CA GLU A 138 -10.95 9.27 -7.55
C GLU A 138 -10.53 8.03 -8.36
N SER A 139 -11.47 7.18 -8.79
CA SER A 139 -11.19 5.99 -9.61
C SER A 139 -10.41 6.33 -10.89
N LYS A 140 -10.63 7.51 -11.48
CA LYS A 140 -9.92 7.99 -12.67
C LYS A 140 -8.43 8.20 -12.42
N ASP A 141 -8.03 8.40 -11.16
CA ASP A 141 -6.63 8.56 -10.81
C ASP A 141 -5.86 7.25 -10.86
N LEU A 142 -6.53 6.09 -10.95
CA LEU A 142 -5.87 4.80 -11.17
C LEU A 142 -4.99 4.80 -12.43
N GLU A 143 -5.38 5.58 -13.45
CA GLU A 143 -4.60 5.76 -14.69
C GLU A 143 -3.22 6.41 -14.46
N LYS A 144 -3.06 7.15 -13.35
CA LYS A 144 -1.78 7.76 -12.97
C LYS A 144 -0.81 6.75 -12.37
N PHE A 145 -1.22 5.49 -12.17
CA PHE A 145 -0.41 4.41 -11.59
C PHE A 145 -0.17 3.29 -12.63
N PRO A 146 0.55 3.59 -13.74
CA PRO A 146 0.65 2.67 -14.87
C PRO A 146 1.46 1.40 -14.60
N ASN A 147 2.23 1.37 -13.50
CA ASN A 147 3.18 0.30 -13.19
C ASN A 147 2.71 -0.66 -12.10
N VAL A 148 1.50 -0.46 -11.55
CA VAL A 148 0.95 -1.29 -10.49
C VAL A 148 0.53 -2.63 -11.07
N ALA A 149 1.21 -3.68 -10.64
CA ALA A 149 0.99 -5.06 -11.05
C ALA A 149 0.05 -5.81 -10.10
N GLU A 150 -0.17 -5.33 -8.87
CA GLU A 150 -1.12 -5.90 -7.91
C GLU A 150 -1.88 -4.80 -7.17
N TYR A 151 -3.20 -4.94 -7.11
CA TYR A 151 -4.08 -4.08 -6.32
C TYR A 151 -4.78 -4.89 -5.21
N GLN A 152 -4.83 -4.32 -4.01
CA GLN A 152 -5.65 -4.80 -2.92
C GLN A 152 -6.60 -3.69 -2.46
N VAL A 153 -7.90 -3.90 -2.65
CA VAL A 153 -8.93 -2.96 -2.23
C VAL A 153 -9.59 -3.49 -0.98
N VAL A 154 -9.38 -2.83 0.15
CA VAL A 154 -10.15 -3.10 1.37
C VAL A 154 -11.50 -2.41 1.20
N VAL A 155 -12.56 -3.20 1.08
CA VAL A 155 -13.92 -2.70 0.83
C VAL A 155 -14.59 -2.38 2.17
N GLU A 156 -15.07 -1.15 2.28
CA GLU A 156 -15.66 -0.59 3.50
C GLU A 156 -17.20 -0.74 3.51
N ASP A 157 -17.81 -0.86 2.33
CA ASP A 157 -19.25 -0.86 2.05
C ASP A 157 -19.80 -2.22 1.58
N GLY A 158 -19.06 -3.30 1.82
CA GLY A 158 -19.43 -4.66 1.43
C GLY A 158 -18.98 -5.04 0.02
N LEU A 159 -18.71 -6.34 -0.20
CA LEU A 159 -18.22 -6.85 -1.49
C LEU A 159 -19.23 -6.68 -2.62
N GLU A 160 -20.52 -6.69 -2.32
CA GLU A 160 -21.62 -6.51 -3.27
C GLU A 160 -21.57 -5.15 -3.99
N SER A 161 -21.08 -4.12 -3.30
CA SER A 161 -20.96 -2.75 -3.83
C SER A 161 -19.87 -2.65 -4.90
N TRP A 162 -19.02 -3.67 -5.04
CA TRP A 162 -17.89 -3.72 -5.98
C TRP A 162 -18.14 -4.67 -7.16
N CYS A 163 -19.39 -5.07 -7.40
CA CYS A 163 -19.80 -5.74 -8.63
C CYS A 163 -19.38 -4.90 -9.86
N ASP A 164 -18.90 -5.57 -10.91
CA ASP A 164 -18.45 -4.96 -12.17
C ASP A 164 -17.26 -3.99 -12.04
N ALA A 165 -16.64 -3.85 -10.86
CA ALA A 165 -15.52 -2.94 -10.64
C ALA A 165 -14.32 -3.18 -11.57
N TRP A 166 -14.15 -4.40 -12.08
CA TRP A 166 -13.13 -4.69 -13.08
C TRP A 166 -13.38 -3.98 -14.41
N ASP A 167 -14.64 -3.92 -14.85
CA ASP A 167 -15.02 -3.35 -16.14
C ASP A 167 -15.25 -1.84 -16.06
N GLU A 168 -15.58 -1.31 -14.87
CA GLU A 168 -15.88 0.11 -14.63
C GLU A 168 -14.63 0.98 -14.41
N PHE A 169 -13.49 0.42 -13.98
CA PHE A 169 -12.31 1.19 -13.58
C PHE A 169 -11.03 0.83 -14.34
N SER A 170 -10.16 1.82 -14.53
CA SER A 170 -8.89 1.70 -15.29
C SER A 170 -7.76 1.06 -14.47
N TRP A 171 -7.92 -0.21 -14.08
CA TRP A 171 -6.86 -0.97 -13.40
C TRP A 171 -5.66 -1.23 -14.34
N SER A 172 -4.45 -0.92 -13.89
CA SER A 172 -3.22 -1.17 -14.66
C SER A 172 -2.70 -2.62 -14.56
N CYS A 173 -3.30 -3.45 -13.71
CA CYS A 173 -2.90 -4.83 -13.46
C CYS A 173 -3.72 -5.85 -14.25
N GLU A 174 -3.30 -7.11 -14.23
CA GLU A 174 -4.14 -8.23 -14.69
C GLU A 174 -5.29 -8.49 -13.71
N LYS A 175 -6.45 -8.99 -14.21
CA LYS A 175 -7.66 -9.25 -13.41
C LYS A 175 -7.39 -10.09 -12.15
N LYS A 176 -6.60 -11.15 -12.28
CA LYS A 176 -6.21 -12.05 -11.17
C LYS A 176 -5.36 -11.39 -10.08
N ALA A 177 -4.77 -10.23 -10.37
CA ALA A 177 -3.92 -9.48 -9.44
C ALA A 177 -4.67 -8.34 -8.74
N LEU A 178 -5.97 -8.16 -9.05
CA LEU A 178 -6.89 -7.33 -8.29
C LEU A 178 -7.60 -8.19 -7.25
N LYS A 179 -7.57 -7.76 -5.99
CA LYS A 179 -8.23 -8.45 -4.87
C LYS A 179 -9.06 -7.47 -4.07
N PHE A 180 -10.27 -7.87 -3.73
CA PHE A 180 -11.15 -7.17 -2.81
C PHE A 180 -11.13 -7.87 -1.46
N ILE A 181 -11.00 -7.12 -0.38
CA ILE A 181 -10.89 -7.61 0.99
C ILE A 181 -12.01 -6.97 1.80
N ASP A 182 -13.01 -7.73 2.19
CA ASP A 182 -14.08 -7.24 3.06
C ASP A 182 -13.51 -6.84 4.42
N LYS A 183 -13.72 -5.58 4.82
CA LYS A 183 -13.17 -5.08 6.09
C LYS A 183 -13.73 -5.81 7.31
N LYS A 184 -15.00 -6.20 7.28
CA LYS A 184 -15.71 -6.76 8.44
C LYS A 184 -15.36 -8.22 8.66
N THR A 185 -15.30 -8.99 7.58
CA THR A 185 -15.13 -10.44 7.59
C THR A 185 -13.69 -10.86 7.28
N GLY A 186 -12.90 -10.00 6.65
CA GLY A 186 -11.58 -10.33 6.12
C GLY A 186 -11.62 -11.23 4.88
N GLN A 187 -12.82 -11.49 4.33
CA GLN A 187 -12.99 -12.32 3.14
C GLN A 187 -12.29 -11.68 1.95
N ILE A 188 -11.55 -12.48 1.19
CA ILE A 188 -10.86 -12.04 -0.02
C ILE A 188 -11.56 -12.64 -1.23
N MET A 189 -11.90 -11.80 -2.21
CA MET A 189 -12.44 -12.21 -3.49
C MET A 189 -11.69 -11.55 -4.65
N ASP A 190 -11.57 -12.27 -5.76
CA ASP A 190 -11.24 -11.68 -7.05
C ASP A 190 -12.51 -11.11 -7.74
N PRO A 191 -12.38 -10.34 -8.83
CA PRO A 191 -13.54 -9.71 -9.45
C PRO A 191 -14.54 -10.70 -10.06
N ASP A 192 -14.09 -11.87 -10.51
CA ASP A 192 -14.99 -12.90 -11.06
C ASP A 192 -15.86 -13.50 -9.95
N GLN A 193 -15.25 -13.78 -8.78
CA GLN A 193 -15.96 -14.29 -7.60
C GLN A 193 -17.04 -13.33 -7.08
N ILE A 194 -16.79 -12.01 -7.12
CA ILE A 194 -17.80 -11.01 -6.74
C ILE A 194 -18.98 -11.04 -7.71
N ASN A 195 -18.71 -11.11 -9.01
CA ASN A 195 -19.77 -11.14 -10.02
C ASN A 195 -20.60 -12.43 -9.93
N ASP A 196 -19.96 -13.58 -9.75
CA ASP A 196 -20.64 -14.88 -9.54
C ASP A 196 -21.55 -14.85 -8.30
N MET A 197 -21.10 -14.23 -7.20
CA MET A 197 -21.90 -14.06 -5.98
C MET A 197 -23.18 -13.27 -6.26
N MET A 198 -23.10 -12.24 -7.09
CA MET A 198 -24.24 -11.38 -7.43
C MET A 198 -25.18 -12.02 -8.46
N GLU A 199 -24.69 -12.89 -9.33
CA GLU A 199 -25.52 -13.66 -10.25
C GLU A 199 -26.28 -14.79 -9.54
N GLY A 200 -25.62 -15.49 -8.61
CA GLY A 200 -26.24 -16.55 -7.81
C GLY A 200 -27.32 -16.06 -6.84
N ALA A 201 -27.28 -14.78 -6.44
CA ALA A 201 -28.28 -14.16 -5.57
C ALA A 201 -29.61 -13.78 -6.30
N LYS A 202 -29.68 -13.94 -7.63
CA LYS A 202 -30.86 -13.60 -8.45
C LYS A 202 -31.86 -14.77 -8.63
N HIS A 203 -31.70 -15.87 -7.89
CA HIS A 203 -32.56 -17.06 -7.91
C HIS A 203 -33.11 -17.41 -6.53
#